data_AF-A0A059EW87-F1
#
_entry.id   AF-A0A059EW87-F1
#
_cell.length_a   1.000
_cell.length_b   1.000
_cell.length_c   1.000
_cell.angle_alpha   90.00
_cell.angle_beta   90.00
_cell.angle_gamma   90.00
#
_symmetry.space_group_name_H-M   'P 1'
#
loop_
_entity.id
_entity.type
_entity.pdbx_description
1 polymer ?
#
loop_
_entity_poly.entity_id
_entity_poly.type
_entity_poly.pdbx_seq_one_letter_code
_entity_poly.pdbx_strand_id
1 'polypeptide(L)'
;MDEDSWENVSFVEYDEREKKTLKHKYFINIHKLLYIYKIIKETLPINNNFISIQASDFNRYKLIQSLVKENNPLLKNIIIFLTMINYNMQARICFILENSITSFIQTEFSSIQAIKKKYDYEVIGLNHFFDLTDLTYLYSKKNSFKITDGIKECFYKLFTNKFDSPRIRNNCFIEMDNNFLNKIPNSVNKLKKHPFYVIESILHPSFIIWPKRNVVGYFKGEKVFLKKDIKKLLTENQWRIQGKKLKDDIPYRIHNDKKLYAYWQVEDVCIKTFSDKMIMDYFHPNFLPLDSFYSKNEYSEEVALYLNLDYRKAMTGFLNRMPFIKGIFIKKSHEKIFNETLNEFIFYKNIELNHEKNVRIFSTWDMFVKKAKRFLEIKKSIG
;
A
#
# COMPACT_ATOMS: atom_id res chain seq x y z
N MET A 1 0.98 -54.78 -36.84
CA MET A 1 0.74 -53.51 -37.53
C MET A 1 -0.75 -53.30 -37.49
N ASP A 2 -1.19 -52.46 -36.58
CA ASP A 2 -2.33 -51.54 -36.73
C ASP A 2 -2.15 -50.51 -35.60
N GLU A 3 -1.90 -49.27 -36.02
CA GLU A 3 -1.53 -48.13 -35.19
C GLU A 3 -2.79 -47.49 -34.61
N ASP A 4 -2.86 -47.41 -33.28
CA ASP A 4 -3.86 -46.59 -32.57
C ASP A 4 -3.57 -45.10 -32.83
N SER A 5 -4.26 -44.55 -33.82
CA SER A 5 -4.29 -43.13 -34.15
C SER A 5 -4.90 -42.32 -33.00
N TRP A 6 -4.11 -41.38 -32.49
CA TRP A 6 -4.45 -40.39 -31.46
C TRP A 6 -5.38 -39.25 -31.95
N GLU A 7 -6.06 -39.38 -33.10
CA GLU A 7 -6.63 -38.22 -33.80
C GLU A 7 -8.08 -37.83 -33.43
N ASN A 8 -8.73 -38.47 -32.45
CA ASN A 8 -10.14 -38.15 -32.13
C ASN A 8 -10.37 -37.65 -30.70
N VAL A 9 -9.62 -36.64 -30.27
CA VAL A 9 -10.05 -35.77 -29.15
C VAL A 9 -10.29 -34.37 -29.67
N SER A 10 -11.55 -34.04 -29.91
CA SER A 10 -12.00 -32.69 -30.23
C SER A 10 -11.51 -31.72 -29.15
N PHE A 11 -10.54 -30.88 -29.49
CA PHE A 11 -10.14 -29.75 -28.65
C PHE A 11 -11.32 -28.78 -28.58
N VAL A 12 -12.00 -28.77 -27.44
CA VAL A 12 -12.82 -27.62 -27.05
C VAL A 12 -11.84 -26.47 -26.85
N GLU A 13 -11.84 -25.50 -27.78
CA GLU A 13 -11.16 -24.22 -27.60
C GLU A 13 -11.71 -23.56 -26.33
N TYR A 14 -11.00 -23.76 -25.22
CA TYR A 14 -11.16 -22.92 -24.05
C TYR A 14 -10.58 -21.56 -24.42
N ASP A 15 -11.49 -20.61 -24.65
CA ASP A 15 -11.22 -19.19 -24.81
C ASP A 15 -10.54 -18.69 -23.51
N GLU A 16 -9.21 -18.87 -23.42
CA GLU A 16 -8.35 -18.46 -22.31
C GLU A 16 -8.28 -16.92 -22.26
N ARG A 17 -9.34 -16.30 -21.73
CA ARG A 17 -9.22 -14.92 -21.25
C ARG A 17 -8.38 -14.95 -19.98
N GLU A 18 -7.07 -14.75 -20.13
CA GLU A 18 -6.13 -14.52 -19.03
C GLU A 18 -6.76 -13.55 -18.01
N LYS A 19 -7.14 -14.07 -16.84
CA LYS A 19 -7.59 -13.25 -15.73
C LYS A 19 -6.38 -12.47 -15.20
N LYS A 20 -6.09 -11.31 -15.80
CA LYS A 20 -5.07 -10.37 -15.34
C LYS A 20 -5.13 -10.24 -13.81
N THR A 21 -4.06 -10.65 -13.15
CA THR A 21 -3.98 -10.67 -11.68
C THR A 21 -4.24 -9.27 -11.10
N LEU A 22 -4.75 -9.20 -9.88
CA LEU A 22 -5.06 -7.92 -9.21
C LEU A 22 -3.84 -6.98 -9.17
N LYS A 23 -2.64 -7.56 -9.03
CA LYS A 23 -1.34 -6.89 -9.08
C LYS A 23 -1.09 -6.25 -10.45
N HIS A 24 -1.32 -6.97 -11.55
CA HIS A 24 -1.14 -6.44 -12.90
C HIS A 24 -2.07 -5.26 -13.20
N LYS A 25 -3.35 -5.33 -12.80
CA LYS A 25 -4.30 -4.22 -12.93
C LYS A 25 -3.86 -2.97 -12.16
N TYR A 26 -3.30 -3.16 -10.96
CA TYR A 26 -2.77 -2.08 -10.14
C TYR A 26 -1.60 -1.36 -10.82
N PHE A 27 -0.65 -2.12 -11.40
CA PHE A 27 0.47 -1.54 -12.15
C PHE A 27 0.02 -0.76 -13.39
N ILE A 28 -0.94 -1.28 -14.16
CA ILE A 28 -1.50 -0.57 -15.32
C ILE A 28 -2.04 0.81 -14.90
N ASN A 29 -2.79 0.88 -13.79
CA ASN A 29 -3.34 2.15 -13.33
C ASN A 29 -2.26 3.12 -12.83
N ILE A 30 -1.16 2.62 -12.26
CA ILE A 30 0.00 3.46 -11.95
C ILE A 30 0.62 4.06 -13.22
N HIS A 31 0.81 3.26 -14.27
CA HIS A 31 1.31 3.78 -15.55
C HIS A 31 0.40 4.86 -16.13
N LYS A 32 -0.92 4.69 -16.03
CA LYS A 32 -1.90 5.72 -16.45
C LYS A 32 -1.76 7.01 -15.63
N LEU A 33 -1.56 6.91 -14.32
CA LEU A 33 -1.30 8.07 -13.46
C LEU A 33 -0.02 8.81 -13.86
N LEU A 34 1.07 8.07 -14.13
CA LEU A 34 2.32 8.67 -14.58
C LEU A 34 2.18 9.34 -15.95
N TYR A 35 1.40 8.76 -16.86
CA TYR A 35 1.07 9.37 -18.14
C TYR A 35 0.26 10.66 -17.97
N ILE A 36 -0.75 10.67 -17.09
CA ILE A 36 -1.51 11.89 -16.73
C ILE A 36 -0.56 12.96 -16.20
N TYR A 37 0.34 12.60 -15.26
CA TYR A 37 1.33 13.53 -14.73
C TYR A 37 2.20 14.13 -15.84
N LYS A 38 2.74 13.29 -16.74
CA LYS A 38 3.56 13.74 -17.88
C LYS A 38 2.82 14.78 -18.72
N ILE A 39 1.58 14.49 -19.12
CA ILE A 39 0.78 15.43 -19.92
C ILE A 39 0.54 16.75 -19.19
N ILE A 40 0.12 16.69 -17.92
CA ILE A 40 -0.15 17.92 -17.13
C ILE A 40 1.15 18.72 -16.94
N LYS A 41 2.30 18.06 -16.78
CA LYS A 41 3.60 18.72 -16.67
C LYS A 41 3.98 19.46 -17.95
N GLU A 42 3.76 18.85 -19.11
CA GLU A 42 4.09 19.41 -20.43
C GLU A 42 3.08 20.46 -20.91
N THR A 43 1.85 20.45 -20.40
CA THR A 43 0.80 21.40 -20.80
C THR A 43 0.95 22.75 -20.10
N LEU A 44 0.73 23.82 -20.85
CA LEU A 44 0.72 25.21 -20.38
C LEU A 44 -0.71 25.79 -20.34
N PRO A 45 -1.02 26.66 -19.36
CA PRO A 45 -2.28 27.38 -19.32
C PRO A 45 -2.33 28.47 -20.40
N ILE A 46 -3.55 28.91 -20.76
CA ILE A 46 -3.74 30.07 -21.64
C ILE A 46 -3.63 31.34 -20.80
N ASN A 47 -2.82 32.29 -21.26
CA ASN A 47 -2.76 33.64 -20.70
C ASN A 47 -3.62 34.57 -21.56
N ASN A 48 -4.73 35.04 -21.00
CA ASN A 48 -5.59 36.05 -21.61
C ASN A 48 -6.17 37.00 -20.55
N ASN A 49 -5.78 38.28 -20.62
CA ASN A 49 -6.20 39.31 -19.66
C ASN A 49 -7.73 39.51 -19.61
N PHE A 50 -8.47 39.16 -20.66
CA PHE A 50 -9.94 39.25 -20.65
C PHE A 50 -10.60 38.27 -19.67
N ILE A 51 -9.89 37.22 -19.24
CA ILE A 51 -10.42 36.25 -18.27
C ILE A 51 -10.57 36.89 -16.89
N SER A 52 -9.59 37.67 -16.44
CA SER A 52 -9.67 38.33 -15.12
C SER A 52 -10.76 39.41 -15.06
N ILE A 53 -11.08 40.02 -16.20
CA ILE A 53 -12.09 41.08 -16.34
C ILE A 53 -13.52 40.53 -16.19
N GLN A 54 -13.76 39.25 -16.43
CA GLN A 54 -15.09 38.66 -16.31
C GLN A 54 -15.57 38.66 -14.84
N ALA A 55 -16.84 39.03 -14.65
CA ALA A 55 -17.45 39.24 -13.34
C ALA A 55 -17.75 37.95 -12.55
N SER A 56 -17.99 36.82 -13.22
CA SER A 56 -18.35 35.55 -12.58
C SER A 56 -17.49 34.39 -13.06
N ASP A 57 -17.25 33.41 -12.18
CA ASP A 57 -16.47 32.21 -12.52
C ASP A 57 -17.14 31.38 -13.63
N PHE A 58 -18.46 31.42 -13.74
CA PHE A 58 -19.19 30.80 -14.85
C PHE A 58 -18.85 31.46 -16.20
N ASN A 59 -18.83 32.80 -16.25
CA ASN A 59 -18.49 33.54 -17.48
C ASN A 59 -17.02 33.36 -17.84
N ARG A 60 -16.12 33.35 -16.84
CA ARG A 60 -14.71 32.98 -17.01
C ARG A 60 -14.56 31.60 -17.62
N TYR A 61 -15.28 30.60 -17.08
CA TYR A 61 -15.23 29.24 -17.59
C TYR A 61 -15.71 29.13 -19.04
N LYS A 62 -16.82 29.77 -19.40
CA LYS A 62 -17.31 29.81 -20.78
C LYS A 62 -16.31 30.46 -21.73
N LEU A 63 -15.69 31.57 -21.32
CA LEU A 63 -14.66 32.24 -22.10
C LEU A 63 -13.46 31.30 -22.31
N ILE A 64 -12.95 30.67 -21.25
CA ILE A 64 -11.86 29.69 -21.34
C ILE A 64 -12.23 28.56 -22.32
N GLN A 65 -13.45 28.00 -22.24
CA GLN A 65 -13.90 26.96 -23.17
C GLN A 65 -13.87 27.41 -24.64
N SER A 66 -14.22 28.68 -24.92
CA SER A 66 -14.18 29.23 -26.27
C SER A 66 -12.76 29.50 -26.80
N LEU A 67 -11.81 29.78 -25.90
CA LEU A 67 -10.41 30.06 -26.25
C LEU A 67 -9.60 28.81 -26.58
N VAL A 68 -9.96 27.65 -26.01
CA VAL A 68 -9.24 26.39 -26.24
C VAL A 68 -9.64 25.77 -27.59
N LYS A 69 -8.74 25.88 -28.58
CA LYS A 69 -8.89 25.32 -29.94
C LYS A 69 -8.34 23.88 -30.10
N GLU A 70 -8.22 23.13 -29.01
CA GLU A 70 -7.67 21.77 -29.01
C GLU A 70 -8.73 20.73 -29.41
N ASN A 71 -8.36 19.82 -30.32
CA ASN A 71 -9.23 18.77 -30.84
C ASN A 71 -9.23 17.52 -29.93
N ASN A 72 -8.11 17.22 -29.28
CA ASN A 72 -8.04 16.09 -28.35
C ASN A 72 -8.81 16.42 -27.05
N PRO A 73 -9.87 15.67 -26.70
CA PRO A 73 -10.72 15.99 -25.55
C PRO A 73 -9.99 15.95 -24.21
N LEU A 74 -8.99 15.06 -24.07
CA LEU A 74 -8.18 14.96 -22.85
C LEU A 74 -7.33 16.22 -22.68
N LEU A 75 -6.57 16.59 -23.73
CA LEU A 75 -5.72 17.78 -23.71
C LEU A 75 -6.54 19.05 -23.55
N LYS A 76 -7.67 19.16 -24.26
CA LYS A 76 -8.63 20.27 -24.12
C LYS A 76 -9.02 20.47 -22.66
N ASN A 77 -9.45 19.41 -21.97
CA ASN A 77 -9.84 19.50 -20.58
C ASN A 77 -8.68 19.84 -19.64
N ILE A 78 -7.47 19.34 -19.91
CA ILE A 78 -6.26 19.67 -19.13
C ILE A 78 -5.91 21.16 -19.30
N ILE A 79 -5.97 21.70 -20.52
CA ILE A 79 -5.72 23.12 -20.79
C ILE A 79 -6.75 23.98 -20.06
N ILE A 80 -8.05 23.64 -20.14
CA ILE A 80 -9.10 24.35 -19.41
C ILE A 80 -8.83 24.31 -17.90
N PHE A 81 -8.54 23.13 -17.34
CA PHE A 81 -8.26 22.97 -15.91
C PHE A 81 -7.06 23.78 -15.44
N LEU A 82 -5.93 23.73 -16.16
CA LEU A 82 -4.73 24.49 -15.84
C LEU A 82 -4.97 26.01 -15.97
N THR A 83 -5.72 26.42 -16.98
CA THR A 83 -6.10 27.83 -17.16
C THR A 83 -6.98 28.31 -16.00
N MET A 84 -7.99 27.53 -15.60
CA MET A 84 -8.81 27.84 -14.43
C MET A 84 -7.97 28.01 -13.16
N ILE A 85 -7.02 27.09 -12.92
CA ILE A 85 -6.10 27.18 -11.77
C ILE A 85 -5.24 28.45 -11.85
N ASN A 86 -4.73 28.81 -13.03
CA ASN A 86 -3.92 30.00 -13.25
C ASN A 86 -4.68 31.29 -12.89
N TYR A 87 -5.99 31.30 -13.09
CA TYR A 87 -6.89 32.40 -12.70
C TYR A 87 -7.55 32.21 -11.33
N ASN A 88 -6.97 31.38 -10.45
CA ASN A 88 -7.44 31.11 -9.08
C ASN A 88 -8.90 30.61 -8.98
N MET A 89 -9.39 29.93 -10.01
CA MET A 89 -10.73 29.35 -10.01
C MET A 89 -10.71 27.93 -9.44
N GLN A 90 -11.73 27.57 -8.67
CA GLN A 90 -11.86 26.22 -8.12
C GLN A 90 -12.37 25.23 -9.17
N ALA A 91 -11.53 24.26 -9.51
CA ALA A 91 -11.86 23.21 -10.45
C ALA A 91 -11.32 21.86 -9.99
N ARG A 92 -11.96 20.79 -10.44
CA ARG A 92 -11.46 19.41 -10.34
C ARG A 92 -11.55 18.75 -11.70
N ILE A 93 -10.43 18.28 -12.23
CA ILE A 93 -10.44 17.43 -13.42
C ILE A 93 -10.58 15.97 -12.99
N CYS A 94 -11.52 15.26 -13.58
CA CYS A 94 -11.77 13.85 -13.33
C CYS A 94 -11.28 13.04 -14.52
N PHE A 95 -10.42 12.06 -14.28
CA PHE A 95 -9.90 11.14 -15.29
C PHE A 95 -10.58 9.79 -15.15
N ILE A 96 -11.01 9.23 -16.28
CA ILE A 96 -11.58 7.89 -16.39
C ILE A 96 -10.46 6.99 -16.91
N LEU A 97 -10.06 6.00 -16.12
CA LEU A 97 -8.90 5.14 -16.37
C LEU A 97 -9.21 4.02 -17.38
N GLU A 98 -9.79 4.39 -18.51
CA GLU A 98 -9.99 3.57 -19.70
C GLU A 98 -8.66 3.22 -20.40
N ASN A 99 -8.70 2.43 -21.48
CA ASN A 99 -7.49 2.17 -22.28
C ASN A 99 -6.96 3.47 -22.91
N SER A 100 -7.87 4.27 -23.47
CA SER A 100 -7.66 5.66 -23.81
C SER A 100 -8.23 6.53 -22.69
N ILE A 101 -7.36 7.21 -21.94
CA ILE A 101 -7.80 8.02 -20.79
C ILE A 101 -8.70 9.15 -21.30
N THR A 102 -9.93 9.17 -20.82
CA THR A 102 -10.86 10.28 -21.04
C THR A 102 -10.97 11.12 -19.77
N SER A 103 -11.46 12.35 -19.91
CA SER A 103 -11.60 13.24 -18.76
C SER A 103 -12.84 14.12 -18.86
N PHE A 104 -13.22 14.71 -17.74
CA PHE A 104 -14.23 15.76 -17.66
C PHE A 104 -13.90 16.71 -16.51
N ILE A 105 -14.44 17.92 -16.56
CA ILE A 105 -14.18 18.97 -15.56
C ILE A 105 -15.40 19.09 -14.66
N GLN A 106 -15.13 19.23 -13.37
CA GLN A 106 -16.11 19.59 -12.37
C GLN A 106 -15.80 20.95 -11.79
N THR A 107 -16.85 21.76 -11.70
CA THR A 107 -16.86 23.05 -11.02
C THR A 107 -18.10 23.11 -10.14
N GLU A 108 -18.14 24.04 -9.19
CA GLU A 108 -19.30 24.21 -8.30
C GLU A 108 -20.61 24.36 -9.08
N PHE A 109 -20.60 25.19 -10.13
CA PHE A 109 -21.77 25.52 -10.96
C PHE A 109 -22.11 24.51 -12.06
N SER A 110 -21.23 23.55 -12.40
CA SER A 110 -21.47 22.55 -13.45
C SER A 110 -21.68 21.12 -12.93
N SER A 111 -21.46 20.92 -11.63
CA SER A 111 -21.38 19.62 -10.96
C SER A 111 -22.59 18.70 -11.12
N ILE A 112 -23.81 19.25 -11.23
CA ILE A 112 -25.07 18.49 -11.16
C ILE A 112 -25.25 17.54 -12.36
N GLN A 113 -24.76 17.90 -13.55
CA GLN A 113 -24.97 17.10 -14.77
C GLN A 113 -24.01 15.90 -14.88
N ALA A 114 -22.74 16.07 -14.45
CA ALA A 114 -21.71 15.03 -14.58
C ALA A 114 -21.98 13.79 -13.68
N ILE A 115 -22.65 13.99 -12.54
CA ILE A 115 -22.90 12.95 -11.51
C ILE A 115 -23.86 11.86 -11.99
N LYS A 116 -24.68 12.14 -13.00
CA LYS A 116 -25.64 11.16 -13.52
C LYS A 116 -24.97 10.07 -14.38
N LYS A 117 -23.79 10.33 -14.95
CA LYS A 117 -23.11 9.39 -15.84
C LYS A 117 -22.28 8.39 -15.04
N LYS A 118 -22.51 7.09 -15.28
CA LYS A 118 -21.74 5.99 -14.68
C LYS A 118 -20.83 5.34 -15.71
N TYR A 119 -19.54 5.25 -15.39
CA TYR A 119 -18.49 4.71 -16.25
C TYR A 119 -18.15 3.25 -15.89
N ASP A 120 -17.66 2.48 -16.85
CA ASP A 120 -17.28 1.07 -16.66
C ASP A 120 -15.83 0.88 -16.18
N TYR A 121 -15.16 1.98 -15.83
CA TYR A 121 -13.76 2.06 -15.42
C TYR A 121 -13.61 2.95 -14.19
N GLU A 122 -12.45 2.88 -13.53
CA GLU A 122 -12.17 3.66 -12.33
C GLU A 122 -11.99 5.14 -12.63
N VAL A 123 -12.41 5.98 -11.68
CA VAL A 123 -12.46 7.44 -11.86
C VAL A 123 -11.69 8.09 -10.74
N ILE A 124 -10.73 8.91 -11.11
CA ILE A 124 -9.86 9.64 -10.19
C ILE A 124 -10.04 11.13 -10.40
N GLY A 125 -10.03 11.92 -9.34
CA GLY A 125 -10.15 13.36 -9.39
C GLY A 125 -8.84 14.03 -8.98
N LEU A 126 -8.45 15.07 -9.70
CA LEU A 126 -7.35 15.96 -9.35
C LEU A 126 -7.92 17.36 -9.12
N ASN A 127 -7.87 17.83 -7.88
CA ASN A 127 -8.42 19.15 -7.54
C ASN A 127 -7.44 20.28 -7.90
N HIS A 128 -7.86 21.51 -7.68
CA HIS A 128 -7.04 22.71 -7.90
C HIS A 128 -5.81 22.81 -6.98
N PHE A 129 -5.63 21.95 -5.99
CA PHE A 129 -4.39 21.80 -5.20
C PHE A 129 -3.47 20.70 -5.72
N PHE A 130 -3.86 20.02 -6.80
CA PHE A 130 -3.22 18.80 -7.28
C PHE A 130 -3.30 17.63 -6.28
N ASP A 131 -4.28 17.64 -5.38
CA ASP A 131 -4.59 16.50 -4.52
C ASP A 131 -5.38 15.45 -5.32
N LEU A 132 -4.92 14.21 -5.22
CA LEU A 132 -5.54 13.07 -5.88
C LEU A 132 -6.64 12.48 -5.00
N THR A 133 -7.84 12.34 -5.57
CA THR A 133 -9.04 11.81 -4.91
C THR A 133 -9.57 10.60 -5.69
N ASP A 134 -10.04 9.58 -4.96
CA ASP A 134 -10.67 8.41 -5.57
C ASP A 134 -12.18 8.64 -5.67
N LEU A 135 -12.67 8.82 -6.88
CA LEU A 135 -14.07 9.08 -7.18
C LEU A 135 -14.75 7.86 -7.81
N THR A 136 -14.09 6.70 -7.78
CA THR A 136 -14.57 5.46 -8.38
C THR A 136 -15.93 5.07 -7.82
N TYR A 137 -16.15 5.21 -6.50
CA TYR A 137 -17.44 4.94 -5.89
C TYR A 137 -18.58 5.82 -6.47
N LEU A 138 -18.29 7.11 -6.70
CA LEU A 138 -19.26 8.09 -7.17
C LEU A 138 -19.57 7.96 -8.67
N TYR A 139 -18.58 7.64 -9.50
CA TYR A 139 -18.73 7.69 -10.97
C TYR A 139 -18.60 6.33 -11.67
N SER A 140 -18.06 5.30 -11.02
CA SER A 140 -17.88 3.99 -11.66
C SER A 140 -19.00 3.00 -11.31
N LYS A 141 -19.22 2.03 -12.21
CA LYS A 141 -19.94 0.78 -11.93
C LYS A 141 -19.01 -0.28 -11.32
N LYS A 142 -17.72 -0.21 -11.62
CA LYS A 142 -16.67 -1.09 -11.08
C LYS A 142 -16.05 -0.47 -9.82
N ASN A 143 -15.35 -1.28 -9.04
CA ASN A 143 -14.69 -0.80 -7.81
C ASN A 143 -13.47 -1.67 -7.51
N SER A 144 -12.54 -1.75 -8.47
CA SER A 144 -11.37 -2.63 -8.43
C SER A 144 -10.08 -1.92 -8.06
N PHE A 145 -10.00 -0.60 -8.22
CA PHE A 145 -8.82 0.18 -7.91
C PHE A 145 -9.10 1.10 -6.72
N LYS A 146 -8.15 1.16 -5.79
CA LYS A 146 -8.16 2.09 -4.67
C LYS A 146 -6.85 2.86 -4.70
N ILE A 147 -6.95 4.19 -4.74
CA ILE A 147 -5.77 5.05 -4.58
C ILE A 147 -5.30 4.93 -3.13
N THR A 148 -4.06 4.48 -2.93
CA THR A 148 -3.41 4.41 -1.62
C THR A 148 -2.88 5.77 -1.22
N ASP A 149 -2.72 6.01 0.09
CA ASP A 149 -2.19 7.29 0.56
C ASP A 149 -0.75 7.53 0.09
N GLY A 150 0.05 6.47 -0.07
CA GLY A 150 1.37 6.56 -0.70
C GLY A 150 1.33 7.07 -2.15
N ILE A 151 0.34 6.65 -2.96
CA ILE A 151 0.16 7.20 -4.31
C ILE A 151 -0.19 8.68 -4.24
N LYS A 152 -1.11 9.09 -3.34
CA LYS A 152 -1.49 10.50 -3.19
C LYS A 152 -0.28 11.36 -2.83
N GLU A 153 0.52 10.90 -1.87
CA GLU A 153 1.72 11.62 -1.42
C GLU A 153 2.76 11.73 -2.54
N CYS A 154 3.03 10.64 -3.26
CA CYS A 154 3.91 10.67 -4.43
C CYS A 154 3.40 11.64 -5.49
N PHE A 155 2.10 11.60 -5.81
CA PHE A 155 1.52 12.46 -6.84
C PHE A 155 1.54 13.94 -6.42
N TYR A 156 1.26 14.24 -5.15
CA TYR A 156 1.36 15.59 -4.61
C TYR A 156 2.78 16.15 -4.75
N LYS A 157 3.81 15.40 -4.32
CA LYS A 157 5.22 15.79 -4.44
C LYS A 157 5.68 16.03 -5.88
N LEU A 158 5.03 15.41 -6.87
CA LEU A 158 5.34 15.66 -8.27
C LEU A 158 4.88 17.04 -8.76
N PHE A 159 3.91 17.67 -8.09
CA PHE A 159 3.35 18.97 -8.47
C PHE A 159 3.73 20.13 -7.55
N THR A 160 4.32 19.86 -6.37
CA THR A 160 4.73 20.91 -5.41
C THR A 160 5.66 21.96 -6.00
N ASN A 161 6.41 21.64 -7.05
CA ASN A 161 7.38 22.56 -7.66
C ASN A 161 6.81 23.38 -8.82
N LYS A 162 5.57 23.14 -9.28
CA LYS A 162 5.02 23.80 -10.49
C LYS A 162 4.19 25.05 -10.16
N PHE A 163 3.72 25.22 -8.92
CA PHE A 163 2.84 26.34 -8.55
C PHE A 163 3.08 26.79 -7.09
N ASP A 164 3.87 27.85 -6.91
CA ASP A 164 4.31 28.38 -5.60
C ASP A 164 3.27 29.26 -4.87
N SER A 165 2.04 29.36 -5.37
CA SER A 165 1.06 30.29 -4.80
C SER A 165 0.36 29.72 -3.56
N PRO A 166 0.29 30.45 -2.43
CA PRO A 166 -0.54 30.06 -1.30
C PRO A 166 -2.02 30.12 -1.71
N ARG A 167 -2.61 28.95 -1.96
CA ARG A 167 -4.03 28.81 -2.32
C ARG A 167 -4.87 28.63 -1.04
N ILE A 168 -5.99 29.34 -0.94
CA ILE A 168 -6.92 29.26 0.20
C ILE A 168 -7.52 27.85 0.26
N ARG A 169 -7.23 27.07 1.31
CA ARG A 169 -7.74 25.70 1.55
C ARG A 169 -9.24 25.64 1.88
N ASN A 170 -10.10 26.21 1.06
CA ASN A 170 -11.52 25.86 1.05
C ASN A 170 -11.74 24.86 -0.08
N ASN A 171 -11.83 23.57 0.26
CA ASN A 171 -11.98 22.50 -0.71
C ASN A 171 -13.48 22.16 -0.87
N CYS A 172 -14.20 22.98 -1.65
CA CYS A 172 -15.64 22.82 -1.90
C CYS A 172 -16.04 21.41 -2.40
N PHE A 173 -15.09 20.71 -3.05
CA PHE A 173 -15.30 19.35 -3.54
C PHE A 173 -15.44 18.32 -2.41
N ILE A 174 -14.82 18.54 -1.24
CA ILE A 174 -14.98 17.63 -0.09
C ILE A 174 -16.41 17.68 0.43
N GLU A 175 -16.95 18.88 0.62
CA GLU A 175 -18.34 19.06 1.08
C GLU A 175 -19.33 18.48 0.07
N MET A 176 -19.09 18.72 -1.22
CA MET A 176 -19.87 18.13 -2.30
C MET A 176 -19.84 16.61 -2.26
N ASP A 177 -18.66 15.99 -2.20
CA ASP A 177 -18.52 14.54 -2.15
C ASP A 177 -19.18 13.97 -0.89
N ASN A 178 -19.02 14.63 0.27
CA ASN A 178 -19.66 14.25 1.52
C ASN A 178 -21.19 14.27 1.42
N ASN A 179 -21.77 15.27 0.75
CA ASN A 179 -23.23 15.31 0.52
C ASN A 179 -23.75 14.10 -0.26
N PHE A 180 -22.94 13.51 -1.15
CA PHE A 180 -23.29 12.27 -1.83
C PHE A 180 -23.03 11.03 -0.98
N LEU A 181 -21.90 11.00 -0.25
CA LEU A 181 -21.50 9.86 0.57
C LEU A 181 -22.31 9.73 1.86
N ASN A 182 -22.93 10.81 2.33
CA ASN A 182 -23.81 10.80 3.50
C ASN A 182 -25.19 10.18 3.20
N LYS A 183 -25.53 9.95 1.93
CA LYS A 183 -26.78 9.30 1.56
C LYS A 183 -26.64 7.79 1.67
N ILE A 184 -27.53 7.16 2.45
CA ILE A 184 -27.58 5.70 2.57
C ILE A 184 -27.90 5.09 1.18
N PRO A 185 -27.08 4.16 0.68
CA PRO A 185 -27.34 3.50 -0.59
C PRO A 185 -28.67 2.76 -0.65
N ASN A 186 -29.28 2.76 -1.83
CA ASN A 186 -30.52 2.05 -2.10
C ASN A 186 -30.35 0.58 -2.54
N SER A 187 -29.12 0.07 -2.62
CA SER A 187 -28.86 -1.33 -3.00
C SER A 187 -27.74 -1.97 -2.20
N VAL A 188 -27.87 -3.27 -1.95
CA VAL A 188 -26.88 -4.09 -1.22
C VAL A 188 -25.51 -4.03 -1.91
N ASN A 189 -25.46 -4.09 -3.24
CA ASN A 189 -24.21 -4.03 -3.99
C ASN A 189 -23.47 -2.69 -3.84
N LYS A 190 -24.21 -1.58 -3.76
CA LYS A 190 -23.60 -0.27 -3.45
C LYS A 190 -23.13 -0.22 -2.01
N LEU A 191 -23.91 -0.78 -1.08
CA LEU A 191 -23.56 -0.81 0.34
C LEU A 191 -22.31 -1.65 0.63
N LYS A 192 -22.14 -2.80 -0.03
CA LYS A 192 -20.89 -3.60 0.02
C LYS A 192 -19.66 -2.74 -0.29
N LYS A 193 -19.78 -1.88 -1.31
CA LYS A 193 -18.72 -1.02 -1.84
C LYS A 193 -18.62 0.34 -1.14
N HIS A 194 -19.55 0.69 -0.26
CA HIS A 194 -19.65 2.02 0.34
C HIS A 194 -18.43 2.33 1.23
N PRO A 195 -17.86 3.55 1.21
CA PRO A 195 -16.71 3.88 2.05
C PRO A 195 -17.04 3.97 3.55
N PHE A 196 -18.20 4.52 3.91
CA PHE A 196 -18.60 4.75 5.31
C PHE A 196 -19.62 3.79 5.90
N TYR A 197 -20.64 3.36 5.16
CA TYR A 197 -21.74 2.55 5.69
C TYR A 197 -21.57 1.05 5.45
N VAL A 198 -22.16 0.27 6.35
CA VAL A 198 -22.22 -1.19 6.29
C VAL A 198 -23.47 -1.69 7.05
N ILE A 199 -23.94 -2.89 6.72
CA ILE A 199 -24.97 -3.63 7.48
C ILE A 199 -24.39 -4.95 7.96
N GLU A 200 -24.96 -5.49 9.03
CA GLU A 200 -24.46 -6.70 9.68
C GLU A 200 -24.51 -7.93 8.75
N SER A 201 -25.56 -8.05 7.92
CA SER A 201 -25.75 -9.16 6.97
C SER A 201 -24.67 -9.28 5.88
N ILE A 202 -23.94 -8.19 5.59
CA ILE A 202 -22.89 -8.16 4.57
C ILE A 202 -21.52 -8.55 5.14
N LEU A 203 -21.34 -8.42 6.46
CA LEU A 203 -20.03 -8.59 7.08
C LEU A 203 -19.57 -10.04 7.01
N HIS A 204 -18.29 -10.22 6.71
CA HIS A 204 -17.66 -11.53 6.83
C HIS A 204 -17.69 -11.98 8.31
N PRO A 205 -17.89 -13.28 8.62
CA PRO A 205 -18.07 -13.76 10.00
C PRO A 205 -16.95 -13.41 10.98
N SER A 206 -15.73 -13.19 10.49
CA SER A 206 -14.60 -12.66 11.28
C SER A 206 -14.68 -11.17 11.62
N PHE A 207 -15.77 -10.49 11.28
CA PHE A 207 -15.99 -9.09 11.62
C PHE A 207 -17.30 -8.92 12.38
N ILE A 208 -17.30 -7.91 13.25
CA ILE A 208 -18.43 -7.53 14.09
C ILE A 208 -18.54 -6.01 14.09
N ILE A 209 -19.72 -5.52 14.49
CA ILE A 209 -19.93 -4.09 14.72
C ILE A 209 -19.89 -3.84 16.23
N TRP A 210 -19.02 -2.93 16.65
CA TRP A 210 -18.91 -2.51 18.05
C TRP A 210 -18.50 -1.03 18.16
N PRO A 211 -19.26 -0.20 18.89
CA PRO A 211 -20.46 -0.53 19.65
C PRO A 211 -21.74 -0.60 18.78
N LYS A 212 -22.69 -1.49 19.12
CA LYS A 212 -23.96 -1.66 18.37
C LYS A 212 -24.96 -0.49 18.53
N ARG A 213 -24.62 0.54 19.31
CA ARG A 213 -25.49 1.70 19.58
C ARG A 213 -25.46 2.77 18.48
N ASN A 214 -24.40 2.83 17.67
CA ASN A 214 -24.18 3.87 16.67
C ASN A 214 -24.95 3.58 15.37
N VAL A 215 -26.28 3.60 15.41
CA VAL A 215 -27.11 3.38 14.22
C VAL A 215 -27.20 4.69 13.44
N VAL A 216 -26.78 4.68 12.17
CA VAL A 216 -26.87 5.85 11.28
C VAL A 216 -28.23 5.94 10.60
N GLY A 217 -28.87 4.79 10.36
CA GLY A 217 -30.18 4.72 9.74
C GLY A 217 -30.57 3.27 9.45
N TYR A 218 -31.50 3.10 8.52
CA TYR A 218 -32.06 1.80 8.20
C TYR A 218 -32.01 1.54 6.69
N PHE A 219 -31.70 0.29 6.32
CA PHE A 219 -31.73 -0.18 4.95
C PHE A 219 -32.58 -1.44 4.90
N LYS A 220 -33.77 -1.35 4.27
CA LYS A 220 -34.73 -2.48 4.16
C LYS A 220 -35.02 -3.15 5.52
N GLY A 221 -35.15 -2.36 6.58
CA GLY A 221 -35.40 -2.86 7.95
C GLY A 221 -34.13 -3.22 8.74
N GLU A 222 -32.97 -3.35 8.09
CA GLU A 222 -31.70 -3.60 8.80
C GLU A 222 -31.04 -2.31 9.27
N LYS A 223 -30.37 -2.34 10.43
CA LYS A 223 -29.61 -1.22 10.99
C LYS A 223 -28.33 -1.00 10.18
N VAL A 224 -28.11 0.25 9.76
CA VAL A 224 -26.91 0.70 9.07
C VAL A 224 -25.93 1.29 10.07
N PHE A 225 -24.68 0.85 9.99
CA PHE A 225 -23.58 1.25 10.87
C PHE A 225 -22.43 1.87 10.09
N LEU A 226 -21.52 2.53 10.80
CA LEU A 226 -20.29 3.04 10.22
C LEU A 226 -19.21 1.94 10.14
N LYS A 227 -18.45 1.92 9.05
CA LYS A 227 -17.32 0.99 8.85
C LYS A 227 -16.22 1.18 9.88
N LYS A 228 -16.08 2.37 10.47
CA LYS A 228 -15.15 2.65 11.58
C LYS A 228 -15.46 1.81 12.84
N ASP A 229 -16.72 1.42 13.00
CA ASP A 229 -17.20 0.62 14.13
C ASP A 229 -17.06 -0.89 13.85
N ILE A 230 -16.56 -1.28 12.66
CA ILE A 230 -16.23 -2.67 12.38
C ILE A 230 -14.97 -3.04 13.16
N LYS A 231 -15.06 -4.10 13.95
CA LYS A 231 -13.93 -4.73 14.63
C LYS A 231 -13.71 -6.12 14.08
N LYS A 232 -12.44 -6.52 13.98
CA LYS A 232 -12.05 -7.85 13.51
C LYS A 232 -11.98 -8.80 14.69
N LEU A 233 -12.62 -9.96 14.55
CA LEU A 233 -12.42 -11.10 15.41
C LEU A 233 -11.25 -11.93 14.87
N LEU A 234 -10.43 -12.41 15.77
CA LEU A 234 -9.24 -13.18 15.44
C LEU A 234 -9.25 -14.52 16.17
N THR A 235 -8.57 -15.51 15.59
CA THR A 235 -8.33 -16.78 16.28
C THR A 235 -7.31 -16.60 17.41
N GLU A 236 -7.25 -17.55 18.33
CA GLU A 236 -6.25 -17.57 19.41
C GLU A 236 -4.82 -17.40 18.87
N ASN A 237 -4.44 -18.18 17.86
CA ASN A 237 -3.11 -18.06 17.23
C ASN A 237 -2.84 -16.67 16.62
N GLN A 238 -3.86 -16.03 16.05
CA GLN A 238 -3.73 -14.68 15.50
C GLN A 238 -3.54 -13.64 16.62
N TRP A 239 -4.24 -13.78 17.74
CA TRP A 239 -4.03 -12.94 18.92
C TRP A 239 -2.66 -13.18 19.55
N ARG A 240 -2.20 -14.44 19.62
CA ARG A 240 -0.85 -14.80 20.07
C ARG A 240 0.21 -14.10 19.24
N ILE A 241 0.11 -14.11 17.91
CA ILE A 241 1.06 -13.38 17.04
C ILE A 241 1.06 -11.87 17.33
N GLN A 242 -0.07 -11.30 17.77
CA GLN A 242 -0.17 -9.89 18.18
C GLN A 242 0.29 -9.63 19.62
N GLY A 243 0.89 -10.60 20.31
CA GLY A 243 1.37 -10.42 21.68
C GLY A 243 0.26 -10.40 22.72
N LYS A 244 -0.85 -11.09 22.44
CA LYS A 244 -2.00 -11.18 23.34
C LYS A 244 -2.34 -12.62 23.70
N LYS A 245 -2.84 -12.82 24.92
CA LYS A 245 -3.39 -14.09 25.41
C LYS A 245 -4.87 -13.93 25.75
N LEU A 246 -5.62 -15.03 25.70
CA LEU A 246 -7.03 -15.06 26.05
C LEU A 246 -7.20 -14.92 27.56
N LYS A 247 -8.24 -14.19 27.98
CA LYS A 247 -8.68 -14.14 29.39
C LYS A 247 -9.47 -15.40 29.75
N ASP A 248 -10.40 -15.77 28.86
CA ASP A 248 -11.29 -16.93 28.99
C ASP A 248 -11.32 -17.72 27.68
N ASP A 249 -11.61 -19.03 27.74
CA ASP A 249 -11.75 -19.88 26.53
C ASP A 249 -13.16 -19.83 25.90
N ILE A 250 -13.99 -18.86 26.29
CA ILE A 250 -15.33 -18.69 25.71
C ILE A 250 -15.21 -17.86 24.42
N PRO A 251 -15.40 -18.46 23.22
CA PRO A 251 -15.30 -17.72 21.98
C PRO A 251 -16.48 -16.75 21.82
N TYR A 252 -16.23 -15.60 21.22
CA TYR A 252 -17.32 -14.69 20.83
C TYR A 252 -18.17 -15.29 19.71
N ARG A 253 -17.53 -16.00 18.78
CA ARG A 253 -18.18 -16.62 17.63
C ARG A 253 -17.39 -17.86 17.20
N ILE A 254 -18.10 -18.88 16.73
CA ILE A 254 -17.51 -20.05 16.08
C ILE A 254 -17.92 -20.01 14.61
N HIS A 255 -16.97 -20.15 13.70
CA HIS A 255 -17.23 -20.19 12.26
C HIS A 255 -16.25 -21.14 11.58
N ASN A 256 -16.79 -22.14 10.86
CA ASN A 256 -16.01 -23.21 10.21
C ASN A 256 -15.02 -23.86 11.19
N ASP A 257 -15.53 -24.28 12.36
CA ASP A 257 -14.77 -24.88 13.48
C ASP A 257 -13.66 -24.02 14.09
N LYS A 258 -13.54 -22.76 13.66
CA LYS A 258 -12.58 -21.80 14.22
C LYS A 258 -13.26 -20.97 15.29
N LYS A 259 -12.70 -21.03 16.51
CA LYS A 259 -13.02 -20.14 17.61
C LYS A 259 -12.47 -18.73 17.32
N LEU A 260 -13.34 -17.72 17.39
CA LEU A 260 -13.02 -16.32 17.12
C LEU A 260 -13.28 -15.49 18.38
N TYR A 261 -12.31 -14.65 18.72
CA TYR A 261 -12.30 -13.86 19.95
C TYR A 261 -12.21 -12.37 19.62
N ALA A 262 -12.88 -11.56 20.44
CA ALA A 262 -12.87 -10.11 20.35
C ALA A 262 -11.72 -9.48 21.15
N TYR A 263 -11.41 -8.21 20.87
CA TYR A 263 -10.26 -7.51 21.47
C TYR A 263 -10.37 -7.29 22.98
N TRP A 264 -11.58 -7.35 23.57
CA TRP A 264 -11.78 -7.22 25.02
C TRP A 264 -11.61 -8.54 25.78
N GLN A 265 -11.66 -9.67 25.07
CA GLN A 265 -11.48 -11.02 25.62
C GLN A 265 -10.00 -11.41 25.73
N VAL A 266 -9.10 -10.50 25.38
CA VAL A 266 -7.66 -10.71 25.39
C VAL A 266 -6.98 -9.70 26.30
N GLU A 267 -5.80 -10.08 26.77
CA GLU A 267 -4.87 -9.24 27.51
C GLU A 267 -3.47 -9.39 26.95
N ASP A 268 -2.59 -8.42 27.25
CA ASP A 268 -1.22 -8.47 26.77
C ASP A 268 -0.46 -9.64 27.42
N VAL A 269 0.31 -10.34 26.60
CA VAL A 269 1.24 -11.35 27.10
C VAL A 269 2.27 -10.64 27.97
N CYS A 270 2.52 -11.18 29.16
CA CYS A 270 3.52 -10.69 30.07
C CYS A 270 4.36 -11.88 30.53
N ILE A 271 5.61 -11.95 30.05
CA ILE A 271 6.55 -13.01 30.38
C ILE A 271 7.51 -12.48 31.44
N LYS A 272 7.56 -13.13 32.60
CA LYS A 272 8.41 -12.67 33.71
C LYS A 272 9.89 -12.97 33.49
N THR A 273 10.20 -14.18 33.03
CA THR A 273 11.55 -14.69 32.84
C THR A 273 11.60 -15.76 31.75
N PHE A 274 12.77 -16.34 31.48
CA PHE A 274 12.94 -17.41 30.50
C PHE A 274 12.08 -18.63 30.78
N SER A 275 11.63 -19.27 29.72
CA SER A 275 11.19 -20.67 29.80
C SER A 275 12.40 -21.59 29.81
N ASP A 276 12.23 -22.82 30.30
CA ASP A 276 13.28 -23.86 30.22
C ASP A 276 13.62 -24.25 28.78
N LYS A 277 12.71 -24.03 27.84
CA LYS A 277 12.93 -24.28 26.41
C LYS A 277 13.94 -23.29 25.85
N MET A 278 14.92 -23.80 25.11
CA MET A 278 15.96 -23.01 24.44
C MET A 278 15.43 -22.00 23.42
N ILE A 279 14.29 -22.30 22.78
CA ILE A 279 13.65 -21.44 21.79
C ILE A 279 12.39 -20.84 22.40
N MET A 280 12.24 -19.52 22.30
CA MET A 280 11.09 -18.76 22.74
C MET A 280 10.47 -17.98 21.58
N ASP A 281 9.14 -17.87 21.58
CA ASP A 281 8.41 -17.06 20.61
C ASP A 281 8.77 -15.58 20.76
N TYR A 282 8.89 -14.87 19.63
CA TYR A 282 9.09 -13.43 19.57
C TYR A 282 8.35 -12.80 18.38
N PHE A 283 7.03 -12.92 18.38
CA PHE A 283 6.18 -12.35 17.32
C PHE A 283 5.83 -10.87 17.55
N HIS A 284 5.89 -10.42 18.81
CA HIS A 284 5.51 -9.08 19.25
C HIS A 284 6.39 -8.67 20.44
N PRO A 285 6.66 -7.36 20.66
CA PRO A 285 7.44 -6.89 21.81
C PRO A 285 6.97 -7.42 23.17
N ASN A 286 5.68 -7.70 23.34
CA ASN A 286 5.10 -8.29 24.55
C ASN A 286 5.65 -9.69 24.91
N PHE A 287 6.28 -10.40 23.96
CA PHE A 287 6.97 -11.66 24.23
C PHE A 287 8.37 -11.48 24.81
N LEU A 288 8.90 -10.25 24.86
CA LEU A 288 10.17 -9.99 25.53
C LEU A 288 10.00 -10.20 27.05
N PRO A 289 10.75 -11.11 27.68
CA PRO A 289 10.69 -11.26 29.12
C PRO A 289 11.11 -9.99 29.84
N LEU A 290 10.43 -9.64 30.93
CA LEU A 290 10.63 -8.37 31.64
C LEU A 290 12.07 -8.18 32.17
N ASP A 291 12.70 -9.28 32.59
CA ASP A 291 14.07 -9.34 33.11
C ASP A 291 15.13 -9.45 32.00
N SER A 292 14.74 -9.36 30.73
CA SER A 292 15.59 -9.68 29.59
C SER A 292 15.59 -8.59 28.53
N PHE A 293 16.66 -8.55 27.72
CA PHE A 293 16.76 -7.73 26.53
C PHE A 293 16.93 -8.60 25.29
N TYR A 294 16.60 -8.05 24.12
CA TYR A 294 16.67 -8.74 22.84
C TYR A 294 17.85 -8.23 22.02
N SER A 295 18.77 -9.12 21.64
CA SER A 295 19.85 -8.82 20.69
C SER A 295 19.58 -9.44 19.33
N LYS A 296 19.54 -8.61 18.29
CA LYS A 296 19.22 -9.02 16.90
C LYS A 296 20.47 -9.37 16.07
N ASN A 297 21.67 -9.21 16.61
CA ASN A 297 22.91 -9.38 15.85
C ASN A 297 23.17 -10.87 15.53
N GLU A 298 23.76 -11.15 14.37
CA GLU A 298 24.07 -12.51 13.89
C GLU A 298 25.09 -13.22 14.80
N TYR A 299 26.03 -12.47 15.38
CA TYR A 299 27.05 -13.01 16.31
C TYR A 299 26.58 -13.09 17.76
N SER A 300 25.32 -12.70 18.05
CA SER A 300 24.85 -12.64 19.44
C SER A 300 24.92 -13.98 20.14
N GLU A 301 24.56 -15.05 19.44
CA GLU A 301 24.59 -16.42 19.97
C GLU A 301 26.02 -16.84 20.33
N GLU A 302 26.97 -16.58 19.44
CA GLU A 302 28.38 -16.91 19.63
C GLU A 302 28.98 -16.16 20.83
N VAL A 303 28.69 -14.86 20.95
CA VAL A 303 29.14 -14.04 22.08
C VAL A 303 28.50 -14.50 23.40
N ALA A 304 27.22 -14.87 23.39
CA ALA A 304 26.56 -15.40 24.59
C ALA A 304 27.19 -16.72 25.05
N LEU A 305 27.54 -17.61 24.10
CA LEU A 305 28.27 -18.84 24.39
C LEU A 305 29.68 -18.56 24.93
N TYR A 306 30.40 -17.61 24.32
CA TYR A 306 31.75 -17.23 24.75
C TYR A 306 31.77 -16.70 26.20
N LEU A 307 30.77 -15.89 26.56
CA LEU A 307 30.61 -15.35 27.91
C LEU A 307 29.93 -16.33 28.88
N ASN A 308 29.58 -17.55 28.44
CA ASN A 308 28.85 -18.55 29.21
C ASN A 308 27.56 -17.99 29.86
N LEU A 309 26.82 -17.17 29.11
CA LEU A 309 25.57 -16.56 29.56
C LEU A 309 24.38 -17.47 29.26
N ASP A 310 23.41 -17.50 30.16
CA ASP A 310 22.12 -18.13 29.87
C ASP A 310 21.33 -17.27 28.89
N TYR A 311 20.92 -17.86 27.76
CA TYR A 311 20.22 -17.17 26.68
C TYR A 311 19.12 -18.04 26.05
N ARG A 312 18.22 -17.40 25.31
CA ARG A 312 17.16 -18.08 24.55
C ARG A 312 17.11 -17.59 23.11
N LYS A 313 16.93 -18.49 22.17
CA LYS A 313 16.76 -18.15 20.75
C LYS A 313 15.37 -17.57 20.50
N ALA A 314 15.32 -16.43 19.81
CA ALA A 314 14.05 -15.73 19.55
C ALA A 314 13.46 -16.16 18.19
N MET A 315 12.33 -16.86 18.22
CA MET A 315 11.58 -17.28 17.04
C MET A 315 10.64 -16.16 16.57
N THR A 316 10.99 -15.50 15.48
CA THR A 316 10.28 -14.29 15.00
C THR A 316 9.16 -14.59 13.99
N GLY A 317 9.12 -15.80 13.43
CA GLY A 317 8.12 -16.18 12.45
C GLY A 317 8.35 -17.58 11.89
N PHE A 318 7.75 -17.84 10.73
CA PHE A 318 7.95 -19.07 9.97
C PHE A 318 8.27 -18.74 8.51
N LEU A 319 9.30 -19.37 7.96
CA LEU A 319 9.64 -19.32 6.54
C LEU A 319 9.43 -20.72 5.98
N ASN A 320 8.53 -20.89 5.01
CA ASN A 320 8.21 -22.20 4.41
C ASN A 320 7.90 -23.30 5.44
N ARG A 321 7.11 -22.98 6.47
CA ARG A 321 6.76 -23.85 7.63
C ARG A 321 7.91 -24.16 8.60
N MET A 322 9.11 -23.64 8.37
CA MET A 322 10.25 -23.76 9.29
C MET A 322 10.33 -22.55 10.22
N PRO A 323 10.65 -22.73 11.52
CA PRO A 323 10.78 -21.62 12.45
C PRO A 323 11.92 -20.69 12.02
N PHE A 324 11.61 -19.40 11.91
CA PHE A 324 12.57 -18.37 11.55
C PHE A 324 13.11 -17.72 12.83
N ILE A 325 14.28 -18.18 13.24
CA ILE A 325 14.98 -17.71 14.44
C ILE A 325 15.82 -16.50 14.07
N LYS A 326 15.68 -15.42 14.84
CA LYS A 326 16.49 -14.22 14.66
C LYS A 326 16.79 -13.58 16.00
N GLY A 327 18.08 -13.57 16.35
CA GLY A 327 18.55 -13.00 17.60
C GLY A 327 18.26 -13.87 18.81
N ILE A 328 18.60 -13.33 19.98
CA ILE A 328 18.51 -14.01 21.27
C ILE A 328 17.99 -13.09 22.37
N PHE A 329 17.43 -13.69 23.41
CA PHE A 329 17.12 -13.05 24.68
C PHE A 329 18.21 -13.36 25.70
N ILE A 330 18.64 -12.33 26.43
CA ILE A 330 19.63 -12.44 27.50
C ILE A 330 19.10 -11.64 28.70
N LYS A 331 19.43 -12.08 29.94
CA LYS A 331 19.08 -11.34 31.14
C LYS A 331 19.69 -9.93 31.12
N LYS A 332 18.89 -8.92 31.51
CA LYS A 332 19.29 -7.51 31.60
C LYS A 332 20.50 -7.28 32.51
N SER A 333 20.71 -8.15 33.51
CA SER A 333 21.89 -8.09 34.38
C SER A 333 23.21 -8.14 33.61
N HIS A 334 23.23 -8.76 32.42
CA HIS A 334 24.42 -8.93 31.59
C HIS A 334 24.48 -7.96 30.40
N GLU A 335 23.51 -7.06 30.26
CA GLU A 335 23.34 -6.24 29.04
C GLU A 335 24.59 -5.41 28.71
N LYS A 336 25.19 -4.77 29.71
CA LYS A 336 26.35 -3.91 29.50
C LYS A 336 27.57 -4.71 29.01
N ILE A 337 27.94 -5.76 29.75
CA ILE A 337 29.08 -6.62 29.41
C ILE A 337 28.87 -7.26 28.05
N PHE A 338 27.67 -7.80 27.80
CA PHE A 338 27.35 -8.42 26.53
C PHE A 338 27.48 -7.45 25.35
N ASN A 339 26.93 -6.24 25.45
CA ASN A 339 26.99 -5.27 24.37
C ASN A 339 28.42 -4.77 24.10
N GLU A 340 29.23 -4.57 25.14
CA GLU A 340 30.65 -4.21 25.00
C GLU A 340 31.43 -5.32 24.28
N THR A 341 31.31 -6.57 24.75
CA THR A 341 31.95 -7.73 24.10
C THR A 341 31.44 -7.95 22.68
N LEU A 342 30.14 -7.78 22.43
CA LEU A 342 29.56 -7.95 21.10
C LEU A 342 30.14 -6.94 20.11
N ASN A 343 30.28 -5.68 20.52
CA ASN A 343 30.86 -4.64 19.66
C ASN A 343 32.32 -4.94 19.31
N GLU A 344 33.10 -5.37 20.29
CA GLU A 344 34.49 -5.79 20.10
C GLU A 344 34.60 -7.03 19.19
N PHE A 345 33.73 -8.02 19.41
CA PHE A 345 33.66 -9.22 18.59
C PHE A 345 33.33 -8.91 17.13
N ILE A 346 32.33 -8.04 16.89
CA ILE A 346 31.97 -7.57 15.54
C ILE A 346 33.15 -6.88 14.88
N PHE A 347 33.87 -6.02 15.62
CA PHE A 347 35.03 -5.31 15.11
C PHE A 347 36.12 -6.29 14.64
N TYR A 348 36.48 -7.28 15.46
CA TYR A 348 37.48 -8.28 15.10
C TYR A 348 37.02 -9.19 13.94
N LYS A 349 35.76 -9.61 13.91
CA LYS A 349 35.21 -10.38 12.77
C LYS A 349 35.27 -9.60 11.46
N ASN A 350 35.01 -8.30 11.50
CA ASN A 350 35.14 -7.47 10.31
C ASN A 350 36.60 -7.33 9.83
N ILE A 351 37.56 -7.25 10.75
CA ILE A 351 38.99 -7.26 10.40
C ILE A 351 39.37 -8.59 9.74
N GLU A 352 38.96 -9.70 10.32
CA GLU A 352 39.21 -11.05 9.80
C GLU A 352 38.64 -11.21 8.38
N LEU A 353 37.36 -10.86 8.17
CA LEU A 353 36.71 -10.91 6.86
C LEU A 353 37.39 -10.01 5.82
N ASN A 354 37.84 -8.81 6.21
CA ASN A 354 38.58 -7.91 5.32
C ASN A 354 39.95 -8.48 4.95
N HIS A 355 40.64 -9.09 5.91
CA HIS A 355 41.92 -9.76 5.67
C HIS A 355 41.74 -10.92 4.67
N GLU A 356 40.76 -11.81 4.88
CA GLU A 356 40.46 -12.90 3.96
C GLU A 356 40.11 -12.40 2.55
N LYS A 357 39.30 -11.34 2.45
CA LYS A 357 38.95 -10.71 1.18
C LYS A 357 40.19 -10.17 0.47
N ASN A 358 41.07 -9.49 1.19
CA ASN A 358 42.31 -8.95 0.65
C ASN A 358 43.24 -10.08 0.16
N VAL A 359 43.40 -11.15 0.93
CA VAL A 359 44.18 -12.33 0.51
C VAL A 359 43.63 -12.92 -0.79
N ARG A 360 42.31 -13.06 -0.92
CA ARG A 360 41.68 -13.52 -2.18
C ARG A 360 41.97 -12.57 -3.33
N ILE A 361 41.79 -11.26 -3.14
CA ILE A 361 42.07 -10.23 -4.16
C ILE A 361 43.54 -10.34 -4.62
N PHE A 362 44.50 -10.41 -3.70
CA PHE A 362 45.91 -10.53 -4.03
C PHE A 362 46.22 -11.83 -4.78
N SER A 363 45.64 -12.97 -4.38
CA SER A 363 45.82 -14.23 -5.11
C SER A 363 45.27 -14.18 -6.55
N THR A 364 44.13 -13.50 -6.74
CA THR A 364 43.52 -13.33 -8.07
C THR A 364 44.37 -12.41 -8.93
N TRP A 365 44.90 -11.32 -8.36
CA TRP A 365 45.85 -10.43 -9.05
C TRP A 365 47.14 -11.15 -9.44
N ASP A 366 47.73 -11.95 -8.56
CA ASP A 366 48.93 -12.72 -8.87
C ASP A 366 48.67 -13.72 -10.02
N MET A 367 47.51 -14.38 -10.03
CA MET A 367 47.09 -15.21 -11.17
C MET A 367 46.98 -14.41 -12.47
N PHE A 368 46.38 -13.22 -12.44
CA PHE A 368 46.28 -12.36 -13.63
C PHE A 368 47.65 -11.91 -14.14
N VAL A 369 48.55 -11.50 -13.24
CA VAL A 369 49.92 -11.11 -13.57
C VAL A 369 50.67 -12.27 -14.21
N LYS A 370 50.57 -13.49 -13.65
CA LYS A 370 51.18 -14.70 -14.22
C LYS A 370 50.65 -15.01 -15.63
N LYS A 371 49.33 -14.90 -15.85
CA LYS A 371 48.72 -15.08 -17.18
C LYS A 371 49.20 -14.01 -18.16
N ALA A 372 49.23 -12.75 -17.76
CA ALA A 372 49.68 -11.64 -18.59
C ALA A 372 51.16 -11.80 -19.01
N LYS A 373 52.03 -12.21 -18.07
CA LYS A 373 53.43 -12.54 -18.36
C LYS A 373 53.55 -13.66 -19.39
N ARG A 374 52.80 -14.76 -19.21
CA ARG A 374 52.78 -15.88 -20.17
C ARG A 374 52.30 -15.45 -21.56
N PHE A 375 51.25 -14.63 -21.65
CA PHE A 375 50.79 -14.09 -22.94
C PHE A 375 51.85 -13.21 -23.60
N LEU A 376 52.57 -12.41 -22.82
CA LEU A 376 53.65 -11.56 -23.31
C LEU A 376 54.85 -12.38 -23.80
N GLU A 377 55.18 -13.48 -23.12
CA GLU A 377 56.19 -14.46 -23.56
C GLU A 377 55.79 -15.14 -24.88
N ILE A 378 54.55 -15.64 -24.98
CA ILE A 378 54.03 -16.25 -26.22
C ILE A 378 54.07 -15.25 -27.38
N LYS A 379 53.67 -14.00 -27.12
CA LYS A 379 53.71 -12.93 -28.14
C LYS A 379 55.14 -12.66 -28.61
N LYS A 380 56.12 -12.70 -27.71
CA LYS A 380 57.54 -12.53 -28.04
C LYS A 380 58.13 -13.72 -28.80
N SER A 381 57.62 -14.94 -28.62
CA SER A 381 58.12 -16.13 -29.32
C SER A 381 57.52 -16.35 -30.71
N ILE A 382 56.39 -15.71 -31.03
CA ILE A 382 55.71 -15.80 -32.33
C ILE A 382 56.17 -14.69 -33.29
N GLY A 383 56.93 -13.71 -32.79
CA GLY A 383 57.49 -12.60 -33.57
C GLY A 383 58.98 -12.77 -33.83
#